data_AF-A0A7V5CYX8-F1
#
_entry.id   AF-A0A7V5CYX8-F1
#
_cell.length_a   1.000
_cell.length_b   1.000
_cell.length_c   1.000
_cell.angle_alpha   90.00
_cell.angle_beta   90.00
_cell.angle_gamma   90.00
#
_symmetry.space_group_name_H-M   'P 1'
#
loop_
_entity.id
_entity.type
_entity.pdbx_description
1 polymer ?
#
loop_
_entity_poly.entity_id
_entity_poly.type
_entity_poly.pdbx_seq_one_letter_code
_entity_poly.pdbx_strand_id
1 'polypeptide(L)' 'MDEQRLKERLLEESEEFRRLFEEHRQCEERLEFLRHKGALTEEEAMEERLLKKKKLALKDKMYLMMQARQKSL' A
#
# COMPACT_ATOMS: atom_id res chain seq x y z
N MET A 1 -0.29 17.83 6.05
CA MET A 1 0.14 17.66 7.46
C MET A 1 -0.80 16.70 8.20
N ASP A 2 -2.11 16.74 7.98
CA ASP A 2 -3.08 15.87 8.66
C ASP A 2 -3.05 14.39 8.25
N GLU A 3 -2.84 14.08 6.96
CA GLU A 3 -2.76 12.68 6.50
C GLU A 3 -1.65 11.89 7.17
N GLN A 4 -0.50 12.52 7.41
CA GLN A 4 0.67 11.85 7.97
C GLN A 4 0.47 11.53 9.46
N ARG A 5 -0.10 12.48 10.23
CA ARG A 5 -0.52 12.25 11.62
C ARG A 5 -1.63 11.21 11.75
N LEU A 6 -2.59 11.21 10.83
CA LEU A 6 -3.66 10.21 10.80
C LEU A 6 -3.09 8.82 10.50
N LYS A 7 -2.11 8.75 9.59
CA LYS A 7 -1.35 7.54 9.28
C LYS A 7 -0.63 7.00 10.50
N GLU A 8 0.10 7.85 11.22
CA GLU A 8 0.83 7.45 12.43
C GLU A 8 -0.12 6.94 13.52
N ARG A 9 -1.22 7.65 13.78
CA ARG A 9 -2.23 7.17 14.74
C ARG A 9 -2.85 5.84 14.32
N LEU A 10 -3.19 5.66 13.04
CA LEU A 10 -3.70 4.38 12.55
C LEU A 10 -2.66 3.27 12.60
N LEU A 11 -1.38 3.57 12.39
CA LEU A 11 -0.27 2.60 12.52
C LEU A 11 -0.03 2.17 13.97
N GLU A 12 -0.32 3.04 14.94
CA GLU A 12 -0.23 2.74 16.37
C GLU A 12 -1.49 2.04 16.91
N GLU A 13 -2.67 2.45 16.45
CA GLU A 13 -3.95 2.00 17.00
C GLU A 13 -4.59 0.84 16.21
N SER A 14 -4.23 0.64 14.95
CA SER A 14 -4.79 -0.39 14.08
C SER A 14 -3.69 -1.31 13.53
N GLU A 15 -3.62 -2.52 14.07
CA GLU A 15 -2.73 -3.57 13.55
C GLU A 15 -3.05 -3.92 12.09
N GLU A 16 -4.33 -3.83 11.68
CA GLU A 16 -4.71 -4.03 10.28
C GLU A 16 -4.07 -2.98 9.37
N PHE A 17 -4.04 -1.71 9.78
CA PHE A 17 -3.40 -0.66 9.00
C PHE A 17 -1.89 -0.87 8.90
N ARG A 18 -1.25 -1.33 9.99
CA ARG A 18 0.18 -1.71 9.98
C ARG A 18 0.45 -2.83 8.99
N ARG A 19 -0.37 -3.89 8.97
CA ARG A 19 -0.24 -4.99 7.99
C ARG A 19 -0.43 -4.49 6.55
N LEU A 20 -1.43 -3.65 6.29
CA LEU A 20 -1.65 -3.07 4.97
C LEU A 20 -0.46 -2.21 4.52
N PHE A 21 0.14 -1.46 5.45
CA PHE A 21 1.31 -0.64 5.18
C PHE A 21 2.55 -1.49 4.86
N GLU A 22 2.78 -2.57 5.60
CA GLU A 22 3.83 -3.55 5.30
C GLU A 22 3.59 -4.22 3.94
N GLU A 23 2.38 -4.69 3.64
CA GLU A 23 2.06 -5.25 2.32
C GLU A 23 2.27 -4.22 1.19
N HIS A 24 1.93 -2.95 1.43
CA HIS A 24 2.12 -1.89 0.44
C HIS A 24 3.60 -1.65 0.18
N ARG A 25 4.40 -1.60 1.25
CA ARG A 25 5.86 -1.45 1.16
C ARG A 25 6.51 -2.64 0.45
N GLN A 26 6.09 -3.87 0.76
CA GLN A 26 6.54 -5.06 0.03
C GLN A 26 6.17 -5.01 -1.45
N CYS A 27 4.96 -4.55 -1.78
CA CYS A 27 4.57 -4.36 -3.18
C CYS A 27 5.43 -3.29 -3.87
N GLU A 28 5.79 -2.21 -3.18
CA GLU A 28 6.72 -1.19 -3.71
C GLU A 28 8.11 -1.75 -3.93
N GLU A 29 8.70 -2.45 -2.95
CA GLU A 29 10.04 -3.04 -3.10
C GLU A 29 10.07 -4.05 -4.25
N ARG A 30 9.02 -4.86 -4.40
CA ARG A 30 8.89 -5.80 -5.52
C ARG A 30 8.78 -5.08 -6.86
N LEU A 31 7.93 -4.05 -6.95
CA LEU A 31 7.80 -3.22 -8.14
C LEU A 31 9.10 -2.51 -8.50
N GLU A 32 9.82 -2.01 -7.50
CA GLU A 32 11.08 -1.29 -7.70
C GLU A 32 12.16 -2.25 -8.19
N PHE A 33 12.24 -3.46 -7.62
CA PHE A 33 13.13 -4.52 -8.09
C PHE A 33 12.86 -4.89 -9.56
N LEU A 34 11.59 -5.12 -9.91
CA LEU A 34 11.15 -5.38 -11.27
C LEU A 34 11.55 -4.22 -12.20
N ARG A 35 11.25 -2.99 -11.80
CA ARG A 35 11.52 -1.79 -12.59
C ARG A 35 13.03 -1.53 -12.76
N HIS A 36 13.84 -1.83 -11.75
CA HIS A 36 15.30 -1.70 -11.79
C HIS A 36 15.95 -2.77 -12.67
N LYS A 37 15.31 -3.94 -12.83
CA LYS A 37 15.78 -5.02 -13.71
C LYS A 37 15.75 -4.61 -15.19
N GLY A 38 14.94 -3.63 -15.57
CA GLY A 38 14.91 -2.98 -16.89
C GLY A 38 14.29 -3.82 -18.02
N ALA A 39 14.53 -5.14 -18.03
CA ALA A 39 13.92 -6.10 -18.95
C ALA A 39 13.00 -7.04 -18.15
N LEU A 40 11.70 -6.73 -18.16
CA LEU A 40 10.66 -7.57 -17.59
C LEU A 40 10.24 -8.62 -18.62
N THR A 41 10.20 -9.89 -18.23
CA THR A 41 9.52 -10.93 -19.02
C THR A 41 8.01 -10.71 -19.02
N GLU A 42 7.26 -11.40 -19.91
CA GLU A 42 5.79 -11.31 -19.93
C GLU A 42 5.17 -11.65 -18.56
N GLU A 43 5.71 -12.65 -17.87
CA GLU A 43 5.30 -13.02 -16.51
C GLU A 43 5.58 -11.89 -15.52
N GLU A 44 6.77 -11.29 -15.57
CA GLU A 44 7.16 -10.18 -14.68
C GLU A 44 6.36 -8.90 -14.97
N ALA A 45 6.02 -8.61 -16.23
CA ALA A 45 5.17 -7.49 -16.60
C ALA A 45 3.71 -7.70 -16.13
N MET A 46 3.23 -8.94 -16.16
CA MET A 46 1.93 -9.31 -15.61
C MET A 46 1.95 -9.18 -14.08
N GLU A 47 3.02 -9.64 -13.42
CA GLU A 47 3.25 -9.46 -11.99
C GLU A 47 3.30 -7.98 -11.60
N GLU A 48 4.00 -7.13 -12.37
CA GLU A 48 4.04 -5.68 -12.17
C GLU A 48 2.63 -5.06 -12.20
N ARG A 49 1.80 -5.47 -13.18
CA ARG A 49 0.41 -5.00 -13.28
C ARG A 49 -0.44 -5.47 -12.10
N LEU A 50 -0.27 -6.72 -11.68
CA LEU A 50 -0.96 -7.27 -10.51
C LEU A 50 -0.52 -6.55 -9.22
N LEU A 51 0.77 -6.31 -9.04
CA LEU A 51 1.33 -5.54 -7.93
C LEU A 51 0.81 -4.11 -7.91
N LYS A 52 0.74 -3.42 -9.05
CA LYS A 52 0.11 -2.09 -9.15
C LYS A 52 -1.36 -2.10 -8.74
N LYS A 53 -2.13 -3.10 -9.19
CA LYS A 53 -3.52 -3.29 -8.74
C LYS A 53 -3.62 -3.56 -7.25
N LYS A 54 -2.76 -4.43 -6.72
CA LYS A 54 -2.73 -4.76 -5.29
C LYS A 54 -2.36 -3.54 -4.46
N LYS A 55 -1.35 -2.77 -4.88
CA LYS A 55 -0.97 -1.48 -4.28
C LYS A 55 -2.13 -0.48 -4.27
N LEU A 56 -2.88 -0.38 -5.37
CA LEU A 56 -4.07 0.46 -5.43
C LEU A 56 -5.14 -0.01 -4.43
N ALA A 57 -5.44 -1.31 -4.39
CA ALA A 57 -6.40 -1.87 -3.44
C ALA A 57 -5.97 -1.70 -1.97
N LEU A 58 -4.68 -1.81 -1.67
CA LEU A 58 -4.12 -1.54 -0.34
C LEU A 58 -4.30 -0.06 0.03
N LYS A 59 -4.01 0.84 -0.90
CA LYS A 59 -4.23 2.28 -0.72
C LYS A 59 -5.72 2.60 -0.50
N ASP A 60 -6.62 2.00 -1.26
CA ASP A 60 -8.07 2.13 -1.07
C ASP A 60 -8.52 1.63 0.31
N LYS A 61 -8.03 0.46 0.74
CA LYS A 61 -8.31 -0.05 2.10
C LYS A 61 -7.80 0.89 3.19
N MET A 62 -6.58 1.41 3.05
CA MET A 62 -6.02 2.39 3.98
C MET A 62 -6.86 3.67 4.02
N TYR A 63 -7.34 4.13 2.87
CA TYR A 63 -8.20 5.31 2.77
C TYR A 63 -9.58 5.08 3.42
N LEU A 64 -10.17 3.89 3.25
CA LEU A 64 -11.40 3.51 3.93
C LEU A 64 -11.24 3.49 5.46
N MET A 65 -10.12 2.95 5.97
CA MET A 65 -9.82 3.00 7.40
C MET A 65 -9.66 4.45 7.89
N MET A 66 -8.95 5.28 7.13
CA MET A 66 -8.80 6.70 7.43
C MET A 66 -10.15 7.42 7.50
N GLN A 67 -11.02 7.19 6.51
CA GLN A 67 -12.37 7.77 6.52
C GLN A 67 -13.24 7.25 7.67
N ALA A 68 -13.20 5.95 7.95
CA ALA A 68 -13.95 5.36 9.05
C ALA A 68 -13.51 5.99 10.38
N ARG A 69 -12.21 6.21 10.55
CA ARG A 69 -11.65 6.87 11.75
C ARG A 69 -12.02 8.35 11.83
N GLN A 70 -11.96 9.06 10.70
CA GLN A 70 -12.33 10.47 10.64
C GLN A 70 -13.82 10.70 10.92
N LYS A 71 -14.70 9.75 10.56
CA LYS A 71 -16.13 9.80 10.91
C LYS A 71 -16.43 9.46 12.37
N SER A 72 -15.49 8.85 13.07
CA SER A 72 -15.65 8.42 14.47
C SER A 72 -15.00 9.38 15.47
N LEU A 73 -14.42 10.49 14.99
CA LEU A 73 -14.00 11.65 15.78
C LEU A 73 -15.05 12.75 15.69
#